data_AF-A0A9E3YQZ4-F1
#
_entry.id   AF-A0A9E3YQZ4-F1
#
_cell.length_a   1.000
_cell.length_b   1.000
_cell.length_c   1.000
_cell.angle_alpha   90.00
_cell.angle_beta   90.00
_cell.angle_gamma   90.00
#
_symmetry.space_group_name_H-M   'P 1'
#
loop_
_entity.id
_entity.type
_entity.pdbx_description
1 polymer ?
#
loop_
_entity_poly.entity_id
_entity_poly.type
_entity_poly.pdbx_seq_one_letter_code
_entity_poly.pdbx_strand_id
1 'polypeptide(L)'
;MLLRVVLALTVVAALAFMYLDARIQRQFSGRKWAVPAVVYARPLELYAGAPLSQRALLAELEALGYRAGSGTAAGSYAVNGATVGVATRGFRFWDAEEPARALRVTFAADAVAAVRDGGGAEVALARLEPVHIGGIYPAHNEDRILVRVADVPPVLVAALMAVEDQNFLHHHGVSLKGMARALWVNVSSGALEQGGSTLTQTREELLPDA
;
A
#
# COMPACT_ATOMS: atom_id res chain seq x y z
N MET A 1 -48.28 0.40 33.32
CA MET A 1 -48.11 -0.52 32.17
C MET A 1 -46.99 -0.08 31.24
N LEU A 2 -46.95 1.21 30.84
CA LEU A 2 -45.90 1.79 29.99
C LEU A 2 -44.45 1.56 30.49
N LEU A 3 -44.18 1.78 31.79
CA LEU A 3 -42.85 1.62 32.38
C LEU A 3 -42.28 0.19 32.24
N ARG A 4 -43.14 -0.83 32.34
CA ARG A 4 -42.73 -2.24 32.21
C ARG A 4 -42.38 -2.60 30.77
N VAL A 5 -43.07 -2.01 29.80
CA VAL A 5 -42.78 -2.19 28.37
C VAL A 5 -41.47 -1.51 27.99
N VAL A 6 -41.23 -0.29 28.49
CA VAL A 6 -39.96 0.43 28.26
C VAL A 6 -38.78 -0.34 28.86
N LEU A 7 -38.92 -0.86 30.09
CA LEU A 7 -37.89 -1.66 30.74
C LEU A 7 -37.60 -2.97 29.98
N ALA A 8 -38.63 -3.64 29.46
CA ALA A 8 -38.45 -4.85 28.65
C ALA A 8 -37.71 -4.52 27.34
N LEU A 9 -38.06 -3.44 26.66
CA LEU A 9 -37.40 -3.02 25.42
C LEU A 9 -35.93 -2.64 25.63
N THR A 10 -35.59 -1.95 26.73
CA THR A 10 -34.19 -1.61 27.03
C THR A 10 -33.35 -2.84 27.35
N VAL A 11 -33.90 -3.82 28.07
CA VAL A 11 -33.18 -5.09 28.32
C VAL A 11 -32.94 -5.86 27.03
N VAL A 12 -33.93 -5.95 26.14
CA VAL A 12 -33.76 -6.60 24.83
C VAL A 12 -32.72 -5.88 23.98
N ALA A 13 -32.75 -4.55 23.94
CA ALA A 13 -31.77 -3.76 23.20
C ALA A 13 -30.34 -3.93 23.77
N ALA A 14 -30.19 -3.97 25.09
CA ALA A 14 -28.89 -4.20 25.74
C ALA A 14 -28.33 -5.59 25.44
N LEU A 15 -29.18 -6.63 25.49
CA LEU A 15 -28.78 -7.99 25.13
C LEU A 15 -28.40 -8.11 23.65
N ALA A 16 -29.17 -7.47 22.76
CA ALA A 16 -28.86 -7.41 21.33
C ALA A 16 -27.52 -6.70 21.09
N PHE A 17 -27.26 -5.59 21.78
CA PHE A 17 -25.98 -4.86 21.71
C PHE A 17 -24.81 -5.74 22.18
N MET A 18 -24.95 -6.41 23.33
CA MET A 18 -23.91 -7.33 23.84
C MET A 18 -23.65 -8.50 22.89
N TYR A 19 -24.69 -9.05 22.27
CA TYR A 19 -24.55 -10.11 21.27
C TYR A 19 -23.82 -9.62 20.03
N LEU A 20 -24.16 -8.42 19.53
CA LEU A 20 -23.50 -7.80 18.39
C LEU A 20 -22.03 -7.50 18.70
N ASP A 21 -21.74 -6.88 19.84
CA ASP A 21 -20.39 -6.56 20.29
C ASP A 21 -19.53 -7.82 20.44
N ALA A 22 -20.07 -8.90 21.01
CA ALA A 22 -19.36 -10.19 21.10
C ALA A 22 -19.11 -10.82 19.72
N ARG A 23 -20.04 -10.70 18.77
CA ARG A 23 -19.86 -11.22 17.40
C ARG A 23 -18.80 -10.42 16.65
N ILE A 24 -18.85 -9.09 16.76
CA ILE A 24 -17.86 -8.15 16.22
C ILE A 24 -16.49 -8.47 16.84
N GLN A 25 -16.35 -8.47 18.15
CA GLN A 25 -15.07 -8.74 18.79
C GLN A 25 -14.49 -10.09 18.37
N ARG A 26 -15.28 -11.16 18.15
CA ARG A 26 -14.75 -12.43 17.62
C ARG A 26 -14.25 -12.32 16.17
N GLN A 27 -15.00 -11.67 15.30
CA GLN A 27 -14.57 -11.37 13.91
C GLN A 27 -13.32 -10.46 13.89
N PHE A 28 -13.17 -9.59 14.90
CA PHE A 28 -12.08 -8.63 14.99
C PHE A 28 -10.89 -9.06 15.87
N SER A 29 -10.98 -10.14 16.66
CA SER A 29 -9.93 -10.63 17.58
C SER A 29 -9.27 -11.91 17.06
N GLY A 30 -8.41 -11.76 16.06
CA GLY A 30 -7.58 -12.81 15.50
C GLY A 30 -6.50 -12.23 14.60
N ARG A 31 -5.57 -13.07 14.11
CA ARG A 31 -4.65 -12.73 13.00
C ARG A 31 -5.51 -12.56 11.73
N LYS A 32 -6.08 -11.36 11.57
CA LYS A 32 -7.08 -11.01 10.54
C LYS A 32 -6.57 -11.13 9.10
N TRP A 33 -5.27 -11.25 8.90
CA TRP A 33 -4.67 -11.34 7.57
C TRP A 33 -3.47 -12.28 7.61
N ALA A 34 -3.49 -13.30 6.75
CA ALA A 34 -2.27 -14.01 6.40
C ALA A 34 -1.46 -13.06 5.51
N VAL A 35 -0.29 -12.62 5.98
CA VAL A 35 0.62 -11.84 5.15
C VAL A 35 1.06 -12.77 4.02
N PRO A 36 0.75 -12.47 2.75
CA PRO A 36 1.11 -13.35 1.65
C PRO A 36 2.63 -13.45 1.57
N ALA A 37 3.12 -14.63 1.21
CA ALA A 37 4.54 -14.79 0.92
C ALA A 37 4.83 -14.05 -0.39
N VAL A 38 5.73 -13.06 -0.35
CA VAL A 38 6.12 -12.27 -1.51
C VAL A 38 7.28 -12.97 -2.23
N VAL A 39 7.15 -13.17 -3.53
CA VAL A 39 8.19 -13.75 -4.39
C VAL A 39 8.91 -12.62 -5.12
N TYR A 40 10.17 -12.42 -4.75
CA TYR A 40 11.08 -11.48 -5.41
C TYR A 40 11.97 -12.21 -6.43
N ALA A 41 12.33 -11.52 -7.50
CA ALA A 41 13.40 -11.94 -8.39
C ALA A 41 14.77 -11.89 -7.69
N ARG A 42 15.81 -12.41 -8.34
CA ARG A 42 17.19 -12.21 -7.87
C ARG A 42 17.49 -10.70 -7.81
N PRO A 43 18.09 -10.18 -6.72
CA PRO A 43 18.54 -8.80 -6.70
C PRO A 43 19.63 -8.60 -7.75
N LEU A 44 19.59 -7.49 -8.47
CA LEU A 44 20.63 -7.14 -9.41
C LEU A 44 21.84 -6.59 -8.64
N GLU A 45 22.95 -7.31 -8.71
CA GLU A 45 24.21 -6.96 -8.08
C GLU A 45 25.10 -6.18 -9.06
N LEU A 46 25.53 -4.99 -8.64
CA LEU A 46 26.41 -4.10 -9.39
C LEU A 46 27.78 -4.08 -8.72
N TYR A 47 28.79 -4.56 -9.44
CA TYR A 47 30.19 -4.56 -9.01
C TYR A 47 31.10 -4.46 -10.24
N ALA A 48 32.35 -4.04 -10.04
CA ALA A 48 33.33 -3.95 -11.12
C ALA A 48 33.65 -5.35 -11.68
N GLY A 49 33.57 -5.50 -13.00
CA GLY A 49 33.75 -6.77 -13.70
C GLY A 49 32.48 -7.61 -13.88
N ALA A 50 31.31 -7.13 -13.41
CA ALA A 50 30.05 -7.85 -13.61
C ALA A 50 29.73 -7.98 -15.12
N PRO A 51 29.35 -9.19 -15.63
CA PRO A 51 28.98 -9.42 -17.02
C PRO A 51 27.56 -8.89 -17.30
N LEU A 52 27.41 -7.57 -17.21
CA LEU A 52 26.15 -6.85 -17.38
C LEU A 52 26.36 -5.74 -18.40
N SER A 53 25.61 -5.81 -19.50
CA SER A 53 25.61 -4.75 -20.51
C SER A 53 24.77 -3.56 -20.07
N GLN A 54 25.09 -2.39 -20.60
CA GLN A 54 24.34 -1.16 -20.33
C GLN A 54 22.85 -1.32 -20.67
N ARG A 55 22.54 -1.97 -21.80
CA ARG A 55 21.16 -2.23 -22.23
C ARG A 55 20.41 -3.13 -21.26
N ALA A 56 21.07 -4.15 -20.71
CA ALA A 56 20.47 -5.04 -19.73
C ALA A 56 20.17 -4.31 -18.41
N LEU A 57 21.08 -3.44 -17.94
CA LEU A 57 20.81 -2.60 -16.78
C LEU A 57 19.58 -1.70 -17.01
N LEU A 58 19.50 -1.04 -18.16
CA LEU A 58 18.37 -0.15 -18.47
C LEU A 58 17.03 -0.91 -18.51
N ALA A 59 17.01 -2.11 -19.10
CA ALA A 59 15.81 -2.96 -19.10
C ALA A 59 15.37 -3.36 -17.68
N GLU A 60 16.33 -3.66 -16.79
CA GLU A 60 16.02 -3.97 -15.39
C GLU A 60 15.46 -2.74 -14.65
N LEU A 61 16.08 -1.57 -14.85
CA LEU A 61 15.61 -0.32 -14.26
C LEU A 61 14.19 0.03 -14.71
N GLU A 62 13.88 -0.16 -16.00
CA GLU A 62 12.52 0.02 -16.53
C GLU A 62 11.53 -0.98 -15.91
N ALA A 63 11.90 -2.25 -15.77
CA ALA A 63 11.08 -3.26 -15.10
C ALA A 63 10.82 -2.93 -13.62
N LEU A 64 11.79 -2.30 -12.95
CA LEU A 64 11.67 -1.76 -11.58
C LEU A 64 10.93 -0.41 -11.51
N GLY A 65 10.40 0.10 -12.63
CA GLY A 65 9.67 1.36 -12.68
C GLY A 65 10.54 2.59 -12.42
N TYR A 66 11.86 2.51 -12.66
CA TYR A 66 12.70 3.70 -12.68
C TYR A 66 12.39 4.54 -13.91
N ARG A 67 12.52 5.86 -13.78
CA ARG A 67 12.22 6.81 -14.87
C ARG A 67 13.48 7.48 -15.38
N ALA A 68 13.58 7.65 -16.69
CA ALA A 68 14.63 8.49 -17.29
C ALA A 68 14.46 9.94 -16.81
N GLY A 69 15.53 10.56 -16.32
CA GLY A 69 15.48 11.91 -15.74
C GLY A 69 16.87 12.43 -15.37
N SER A 70 16.94 13.21 -14.28
CA SER A 70 18.19 13.81 -13.81
C SER A 70 19.18 12.80 -13.20
N GLY A 71 18.72 11.59 -12.85
CA GLY A 71 19.53 10.60 -12.13
C GLY A 71 19.87 11.01 -10.70
N THR A 72 19.17 11.99 -10.14
CA THR A 72 19.35 12.51 -8.77
C THR A 72 18.14 12.26 -7.87
N ALA A 73 16.93 12.19 -8.45
CA ALA A 73 15.73 11.84 -7.71
C ALA A 73 15.63 10.32 -7.52
N ALA A 74 15.29 9.85 -6.32
CA ALA A 74 15.14 8.43 -6.05
C ALA A 74 14.18 7.75 -7.04
N GLY A 75 14.59 6.64 -7.63
CA GLY A 75 13.84 5.97 -8.69
C GLY A 75 14.00 6.60 -10.07
N SER A 76 15.07 7.36 -10.31
CA SER A 76 15.40 7.89 -11.64
C SER A 76 16.79 7.47 -12.10
N TYR A 77 16.98 7.43 -13.42
CA TYR A 77 18.27 7.19 -14.04
C TYR A 77 18.57 8.20 -15.15
N ALA A 78 19.85 8.40 -15.42
CA ALA A 78 20.35 9.25 -16.49
C ALA A 78 21.46 8.53 -17.25
N VAL A 79 21.46 8.63 -18.57
CA VAL A 79 22.47 7.98 -19.44
C VAL A 79 23.37 9.04 -20.05
N ASN A 80 24.68 8.91 -19.82
CA ASN A 80 25.72 9.81 -20.32
C ASN A 80 26.81 8.98 -21.00
N GLY A 81 26.64 8.67 -22.29
CA GLY A 81 27.55 7.81 -23.03
C GLY A 81 27.64 6.42 -22.39
N ALA A 82 28.86 6.01 -22.01
CA ALA A 82 29.14 4.73 -21.35
C ALA A 82 28.84 4.72 -19.84
N THR A 83 28.30 5.82 -19.29
CA THR A 83 28.00 5.93 -17.86
C THR A 83 26.51 6.07 -17.62
N VAL A 84 25.98 5.29 -16.69
CA VAL A 84 24.59 5.36 -16.22
C VAL A 84 24.59 5.85 -14.77
N GLY A 85 23.97 6.99 -14.53
CA GLY A 85 23.67 7.46 -13.18
C GLY A 85 22.33 6.90 -12.74
N VAL A 86 22.27 6.25 -11.58
CA VAL A 86 21.06 5.66 -11.00
C VAL A 86 20.88 6.17 -9.58
N ALA A 87 19.76 6.78 -9.27
CA ALA A 87 19.42 7.16 -7.90
C ALA A 87 18.54 6.08 -7.28
N THR A 88 19.13 5.22 -6.44
CA THR A 88 18.42 4.09 -5.84
C THR A 88 17.43 4.54 -4.78
N ARG A 89 16.35 3.76 -4.59
CA ARG A 89 15.33 4.02 -3.55
C ARG A 89 15.72 3.49 -2.17
N GLY A 90 16.75 2.65 -2.12
CA GLY A 90 17.10 1.87 -0.95
C GLY A 90 16.14 0.69 -0.77
N PHE A 91 16.63 -0.38 -0.14
CA PHE A 91 15.84 -1.57 0.09
C PHE A 91 16.36 -2.33 1.32
N ARG A 92 15.44 -2.85 2.13
CA ARG A 92 15.79 -3.68 3.28
C ARG A 92 15.83 -5.14 2.86
N PHE A 93 17.03 -5.69 2.71
CA PHE A 93 17.23 -7.12 2.48
C PHE A 93 17.18 -7.90 3.80
N TRP A 94 17.17 -9.22 3.68
CA TRP A 94 17.17 -10.16 4.81
C TRP A 94 18.49 -10.15 5.59
N ASP A 95 19.59 -9.77 4.93
CA ASP A 95 20.95 -9.72 5.48
C ASP A 95 21.39 -8.29 5.83
N ALA A 96 21.04 -7.29 5.01
CA ALA A 96 21.48 -5.92 5.20
C ALA A 96 20.44 -4.89 4.68
N GLU A 97 20.56 -3.66 5.16
CA GLU A 97 19.81 -2.53 4.62
C GLU A 97 20.67 -1.78 3.61
N GLU A 98 20.16 -1.66 2.38
CA GLU A 98 20.78 -0.86 1.33
C GLU A 98 20.19 0.55 1.35
N PRO A 99 21.00 1.60 1.61
CA PRO A 99 20.50 2.96 1.67
C PRO A 99 20.13 3.50 0.28
N ALA A 100 19.21 4.47 0.26
CA ALA A 100 18.96 5.27 -0.93
C ALA A 100 20.20 6.11 -1.26
N ARG A 101 20.78 5.93 -2.45
CA ARG A 101 21.99 6.64 -2.86
C ARG A 101 22.08 6.78 -4.38
N ALA A 102 22.80 7.82 -4.82
CA ALA A 102 23.18 7.96 -6.21
C ALA A 102 24.37 7.05 -6.51
N LEU A 103 24.24 6.23 -7.55
CA LEU A 103 25.27 5.37 -8.09
C LEU A 103 25.61 5.81 -9.50
N ARG A 104 26.88 5.71 -9.85
CA ARG A 104 27.40 5.93 -11.19
C ARG A 104 28.04 4.64 -11.67
N VAL A 105 27.40 3.99 -12.63
CA VAL A 105 27.85 2.74 -13.23
C VAL A 105 28.49 3.07 -14.56
N THR A 106 29.79 2.81 -14.68
CA THR A 106 30.53 2.98 -15.94
C THR A 106 30.69 1.62 -16.60
N PHE A 107 30.43 1.55 -17.90
CA PHE A 107 30.50 0.33 -18.69
C PHE A 107 31.72 0.34 -19.60
N ALA A 108 32.30 -0.85 -19.81
CA ALA A 108 33.30 -1.10 -20.84
C ALA A 108 32.86 -2.34 -21.63
N ALA A 109 32.57 -2.17 -22.92
CA ALA A 109 31.97 -3.20 -23.76
C ALA A 109 30.67 -3.75 -23.13
N ASP A 110 30.63 -5.05 -22.81
CA ASP A 110 29.47 -5.75 -22.24
C ASP A 110 29.60 -6.04 -20.73
N ALA A 111 30.48 -5.31 -20.04
CA ALA A 111 30.68 -5.46 -18.60
C ALA A 111 30.67 -4.12 -17.86
N VAL A 112 30.37 -4.19 -16.56
CA VAL A 112 30.52 -3.06 -15.65
C VAL A 112 32.02 -2.84 -15.41
N ALA A 113 32.52 -1.67 -15.78
CA ALA A 113 33.92 -1.29 -15.55
C ALA A 113 34.14 -0.80 -14.10
N ALA A 114 33.21 0.02 -13.59
CA ALA A 114 33.29 0.56 -12.25
C ALA A 114 31.92 0.97 -11.72
N VAL A 115 31.74 0.89 -10.42
CA VAL A 115 30.58 1.43 -9.70
C VAL A 115 31.08 2.43 -8.68
N ARG A 116 30.54 3.66 -8.73
CA ARG A 116 30.89 4.72 -7.79
C ARG A 116 29.65 5.30 -7.14
N ASP A 117 29.78 5.83 -5.93
CA ASP A 117 28.71 6.58 -5.29
C ASP A 117 28.63 8.03 -5.80
N GLY A 118 27.66 8.80 -5.28
CA GLY A 118 27.49 10.22 -5.60
C GLY A 118 28.66 11.10 -5.17
N GLY A 119 29.46 10.67 -4.19
CA GLY A 119 30.69 11.33 -3.75
C GLY A 119 31.92 10.98 -4.60
N GLY A 120 31.81 10.00 -5.49
CA GLY A 120 32.89 9.50 -6.33
C GLY A 120 33.71 8.38 -5.71
N ALA A 121 33.36 7.90 -4.51
CA ALA A 121 34.01 6.75 -3.89
C ALA A 121 33.62 5.47 -4.63
N GLU A 122 34.57 4.54 -4.74
CA GLU A 122 34.32 3.25 -5.38
C GLU A 122 33.48 2.35 -4.48
N VAL A 123 32.44 1.76 -5.05
CA VAL A 123 31.52 0.87 -4.35
C VAL A 123 31.82 -0.55 -4.77
N ALA A 124 32.29 -1.37 -3.82
CA ALA A 124 32.68 -2.75 -4.09
C ALA A 124 31.49 -3.62 -4.56
N LEU A 125 30.32 -3.38 -3.97
CA LEU A 125 29.07 -4.05 -4.32
C LEU A 125 27.91 -3.12 -3.98
N ALA A 126 27.00 -2.94 -4.93
CA ALA A 126 25.72 -2.31 -4.70
C ALA A 126 24.60 -3.23 -5.19
N ARG A 127 23.56 -3.41 -4.39
CA ARG A 127 22.38 -4.19 -4.79
C ARG A 127 21.22 -3.26 -5.11
N LEU A 128 20.59 -3.49 -6.26
CA LEU A 128 19.31 -2.87 -6.61
C LEU A 128 18.16 -3.63 -5.98
N GLU A 129 17.04 -2.95 -5.75
CA GLU A 129 15.83 -3.61 -5.29
C GLU A 129 15.40 -4.72 -6.28
N PRO A 130 14.95 -5.89 -5.79
CA PRO A 130 14.55 -6.98 -6.66
C PRO A 130 13.17 -6.72 -7.26
N VAL A 131 12.95 -7.17 -8.50
CA VAL A 131 11.64 -7.11 -9.17
C VAL A 131 10.64 -7.96 -8.39
N HIS A 132 9.46 -7.39 -8.11
CA HIS A 132 8.35 -8.13 -7.52
C HIS A 132 7.68 -8.99 -8.61
N ILE A 133 7.76 -10.32 -8.47
CA ILE A 133 7.16 -11.26 -9.44
C ILE A 133 5.69 -11.54 -9.07
N GLY A 134 5.38 -11.68 -7.78
CA GLY A 134 4.01 -11.89 -7.29
C GLY A 134 3.96 -12.42 -5.87
N GLY A 135 2.73 -12.56 -5.34
CA GLY A 135 2.49 -13.21 -4.05
C GLY A 135 2.00 -14.65 -4.19
N ILE A 136 2.34 -15.51 -3.22
CA ILE A 136 1.65 -16.78 -3.01
C ILE A 136 0.52 -16.51 -2.02
N TYR A 137 -0.71 -16.52 -2.52
CA TYR A 137 -1.91 -16.20 -1.75
C TYR A 137 -2.54 -17.47 -1.17
N PRO A 138 -2.79 -17.54 0.15
CA PRO A 138 -3.59 -18.61 0.72
C PRO A 138 -5.08 -18.38 0.45
N ALA A 139 -5.69 -19.23 -0.37
CA ALA A 139 -7.12 -19.53 -0.60
C ALA A 139 -8.13 -18.38 -0.88
N HIS A 140 -7.92 -17.17 -0.40
CA HIS A 140 -8.76 -16.00 -0.62
C HIS A 140 -8.04 -15.09 -1.60
N ASN A 141 -8.65 -14.88 -2.76
CA ASN A 141 -8.06 -14.28 -3.96
C ASN A 141 -7.88 -12.75 -3.85
N GLU A 142 -7.33 -12.27 -2.73
CA GLU A 142 -7.17 -10.85 -2.42
C GLU A 142 -5.70 -10.48 -2.29
N ASP A 143 -5.25 -9.55 -3.12
CA ASP A 143 -3.91 -8.97 -3.05
C ASP A 143 -3.90 -7.76 -2.12
N ARG A 144 -3.44 -7.95 -0.89
CA ARG A 144 -3.37 -6.89 0.13
C ARG A 144 -1.94 -6.68 0.59
N ILE A 145 -1.40 -5.49 0.36
CA ILE A 145 -0.14 -5.03 0.96
C ILE A 145 -0.47 -4.29 2.25
N LEU A 146 0.08 -4.76 3.37
CA LEU A 146 -0.13 -4.12 4.66
C LEU A 146 0.72 -2.84 4.75
N VAL A 147 0.08 -1.68 4.69
CA VAL A 147 0.73 -0.37 4.81
C VAL A 147 0.28 0.30 6.11
N ARG A 148 1.20 0.88 6.88
CA ARG A 148 0.82 1.67 8.07
C ARG A 148 0.28 3.01 7.60
N VAL A 149 -0.73 3.54 8.27
CA VAL A 149 -1.34 4.84 7.92
C VAL A 149 -0.29 5.97 7.88
N ALA A 150 0.75 5.90 8.72
CA ALA A 150 1.86 6.86 8.73
C ALA A 150 2.73 6.83 7.47
N ASP A 151 2.76 5.71 6.75
CA ASP A 151 3.55 5.54 5.51
C ASP A 151 2.74 5.99 4.26
N VAL A 152 1.46 6.37 4.44
CA VAL A 152 0.57 6.80 3.35
C VAL A 152 0.62 8.33 3.18
N PRO A 153 0.72 8.86 1.94
CA PRO A 153 0.70 10.31 1.72
C PRO A 153 -0.55 10.97 2.32
N PRO A 154 -0.41 12.05 3.11
CA PRO A 154 -1.56 12.68 3.79
C PRO A 154 -2.60 13.22 2.82
N VAL A 155 -2.18 13.60 1.60
CA VAL A 155 -3.07 14.02 0.51
C VAL A 155 -3.99 12.89 0.06
N LEU A 156 -3.51 11.65 0.00
CA LEU A 156 -4.34 10.50 -0.37
C LEU A 156 -5.42 10.25 0.68
N VAL A 157 -5.05 10.34 1.96
CA VAL A 157 -6.00 10.21 3.08
C VAL A 157 -7.05 11.32 3.04
N ALA A 158 -6.62 12.56 2.82
CA ALA A 158 -7.52 13.71 2.72
C ALA A 158 -8.47 13.61 1.52
N ALA A 159 -7.98 13.17 0.36
CA ALA A 159 -8.80 12.96 -0.82
C ALA A 159 -9.84 11.85 -0.62
N LEU A 160 -9.44 10.72 -0.02
CA LEU A 160 -10.36 9.63 0.28
C LEU A 160 -11.47 10.08 1.25
N MET A 161 -11.12 10.81 2.31
CA MET A 161 -12.12 11.41 3.21
C MET A 161 -13.03 12.39 2.46
N ALA A 162 -12.48 13.24 1.58
CA ALA A 162 -13.28 14.21 0.84
C ALA A 162 -14.25 13.59 -0.18
N VAL A 163 -13.93 12.42 -0.72
CA VAL A 163 -14.74 11.71 -1.72
C VAL A 163 -15.76 10.78 -1.05
N GLU A 164 -15.32 9.96 -0.10
CA GLU A 164 -16.14 8.89 0.48
C GLU A 164 -16.91 9.35 1.73
N ASP A 165 -16.32 10.19 2.58
CA ASP A 165 -16.94 10.57 3.84
C ASP A 165 -16.44 11.92 4.38
N GLN A 166 -17.02 12.99 3.84
CA GLN A 166 -16.64 14.37 4.14
C GLN A 166 -16.83 14.76 5.62
N ASN A 167 -17.62 13.98 6.38
CA ASN A 167 -17.92 14.24 7.79
C ASN A 167 -17.37 13.16 8.73
N PHE A 168 -16.48 12.30 8.23
CA PHE A 168 -15.91 11.16 8.96
C PHE A 168 -15.37 11.52 10.34
N LEU A 169 -14.66 12.66 10.45
CA LEU A 169 -14.06 13.13 11.70
C LEU A 169 -15.08 13.71 12.71
N HIS A 170 -16.30 13.99 12.26
CA HIS A 170 -17.34 14.62 13.05
C HIS A 170 -18.46 13.64 13.47
N HIS A 171 -18.38 12.36 13.09
CA HIS A 171 -19.33 11.33 13.52
C HIS A 171 -18.65 10.04 13.96
N HIS A 172 -19.24 9.36 14.94
CA HIS A 172 -18.70 8.14 15.55
C HIS A 172 -18.99 6.89 14.68
N GLY A 173 -18.52 6.91 13.42
CA GLY A 173 -18.63 5.78 12.49
C GLY A 173 -20.01 5.55 11.84
N VAL A 174 -21.08 6.24 12.26
CA VAL A 174 -22.41 6.17 11.62
C VAL A 174 -22.96 7.57 11.39
N SER A 175 -23.28 7.91 10.14
CA SER A 175 -23.85 9.20 9.78
C SER A 175 -25.38 9.12 9.73
N LEU A 176 -26.03 9.35 10.87
CA LEU A 176 -27.51 9.38 10.96
C LEU A 176 -28.14 10.39 9.99
N LYS A 177 -27.45 11.52 9.75
CA LYS A 177 -27.88 12.53 8.75
C LYS A 177 -27.70 12.02 7.32
N GLY A 178 -26.60 11.31 7.03
CA GLY A 178 -26.34 10.69 5.72
C GLY A 178 -27.40 9.65 5.37
N MET A 179 -27.74 8.79 6.33
CA MET A 179 -28.81 7.80 6.20
C MET A 179 -30.19 8.44 6.01
N ALA A 180 -30.55 9.46 6.81
CA ALA A 180 -31.84 10.14 6.70
C ALA A 180 -32.00 10.89 5.37
N ARG A 181 -30.93 11.52 4.88
CA ARG A 181 -30.90 12.18 3.57
C ARG A 181 -31.02 11.16 2.43
N ALA A 182 -30.25 10.07 2.47
CA ALA A 182 -30.30 9.02 1.47
C ALA A 182 -31.69 8.37 1.40
N LEU A 183 -32.31 8.11 2.57
CA LEU A 183 -33.69 7.62 2.64
C LEU A 183 -34.68 8.63 2.03
N TRP A 184 -34.57 9.91 2.35
CA TRP A 184 -35.44 10.94 1.79
C TRP A 184 -35.30 11.05 0.27
N VAL A 185 -34.07 11.08 -0.24
CA VAL A 185 -33.79 11.15 -1.68
C VAL A 185 -34.36 9.92 -2.39
N ASN A 186 -34.03 8.71 -1.92
CA ASN A 186 -34.47 7.47 -2.56
C ASN A 186 -36.01 7.29 -2.52
N VAL A 187 -36.67 7.76 -1.46
CA VAL A 187 -38.14 7.76 -1.38
C VAL A 187 -38.74 8.82 -2.31
N SER A 188 -38.11 9.98 -2.44
CA SER A 188 -38.59 11.08 -3.30
C SER A 188 -38.37 10.84 -4.79
N SER A 189 -37.31 10.13 -5.19
CA SER A 189 -37.01 9.80 -6.59
C SER A 189 -37.55 8.43 -7.02
N GLY A 190 -38.02 7.61 -6.09
CA GLY A 190 -38.56 6.27 -6.37
C GLY A 190 -37.51 5.26 -6.85
N ALA A 191 -36.23 5.61 -6.75
CA ALA A 191 -35.09 4.80 -7.16
C ALA A 191 -33.96 4.89 -6.11
N LEU A 192 -33.10 3.88 -6.04
CA LEU A 192 -31.92 3.88 -5.18
C LEU A 192 -30.82 4.75 -5.83
N GLU A 193 -30.81 6.05 -5.53
CA GLU A 193 -29.87 7.02 -6.11
C GLU A 193 -28.68 7.35 -5.20
N GLN A 194 -28.83 7.24 -3.88
CA GLN A 194 -27.75 7.52 -2.91
C GLN A 194 -27.58 6.41 -1.87
N GLY A 195 -26.31 6.04 -1.65
CA GLY A 195 -25.86 5.24 -0.51
C GLY A 195 -25.71 6.11 0.74
N GLY A 196 -26.18 5.61 1.88
CA GLY A 196 -26.07 6.28 3.19
C GLY A 196 -24.93 5.76 4.07
N SER A 197 -24.13 4.81 3.56
CA SER A 197 -23.10 4.08 4.30
C SER A 197 -21.85 4.93 4.53
N THR A 198 -21.28 4.87 5.73
CA THR A 198 -20.00 5.53 6.07
C THR A 198 -18.81 4.64 5.73
N LEU A 199 -17.60 5.21 5.72
CA LEU A 199 -16.35 4.43 5.59
C LEU A 199 -16.21 3.29 6.62
N THR A 200 -16.85 3.43 7.79
CA THR A 200 -16.86 2.39 8.83
C THR A 200 -17.76 1.22 8.44
N GLN A 201 -18.89 1.50 7.79
CA GLN A 201 -19.81 0.48 7.29
C GLN A 201 -19.26 -0.21 6.04
N THR A 202 -18.69 0.53 5.10
CA THR A 202 -18.04 -0.05 3.90
C THR A 202 -16.84 -0.93 4.28
N ARG A 203 -16.08 -0.56 5.33
CA ARG A 203 -15.01 -1.40 5.88
C ARG A 203 -15.54 -2.74 6.41
N GLU A 204 -16.74 -2.76 6.99
CA GLU A 204 -17.34 -3.95 7.56
C GLU A 204 -17.97 -4.86 6.48
N GLU A 205 -18.50 -4.27 5.39
CA GLU A 205 -19.03 -4.99 4.23
C GLU A 205 -17.95 -5.64 3.34
N LEU A 206 -16.72 -5.11 3.35
CA LEU A 206 -15.56 -5.67 2.63
C LEU A 206 -14.80 -6.76 3.40
N LEU A 207 -15.32 -7.21 4.55
CA LEU A 207 -14.81 -8.37 5.26
C LEU A 207 -15.54 -9.61 4.73
N PRO A 208 -14.85 -10.58 4.12
CA PRO A 208 -15.50 -11.83 3.73
C PRO A 208 -16.08 -12.51 4.97
N ASP A 209 -17.31 -13.02 4.85
CA ASP A 209 -17.92 -13.89 5.85
C ASP A 209 -16.98 -15.10 6.08
N ALA A 210 -16.29 -15.09 7.23
CA ALA A 210 -15.55 -16.23 7.75
C ALA A 210 -16.47 -17.14 8.57
#